data_AF-A0A6A6SPJ2-F1
#
_entry.id   AF-A0A6A6SPJ2-F1
#
_cell.length_a   1.000
_cell.length_b   1.000
_cell.length_c   1.000
_cell.angle_alpha   90.00
_cell.angle_beta   90.00
_cell.angle_gamma   90.00
#
_symmetry.space_group_name_H-M   'P 1'
#
loop_
_entity.id
_entity.type
_entity.pdbx_description
1 polymer ?
#
loop_
_entity_poly.entity_id
_entity_poly.type
_entity_poly.pdbx_seq_one_letter_code
_entity_poly.pdbx_strand_id
1 'polypeptide(L)'
;MGRKAQPESSDSSLSPPPDEQTLAVQEEANVVVKTAVNGKKRKAETTVKSRKRARKVTVNEEEANVEEDEASGAEETPKRKKAAPRKPVKKVKVDEETTENEVKVEEGENGVTDVKVKKKRTRKQKPEDIPPLEQRTVGHKLRVGAHVSIAGGVHNSITNLLHIGANAFALFLKNQRTWKYTDLDPEHATMFIDGCKKHGIEVGDCCLPHGSYLVNLAHPEAERKEQAYKSFYDDLTRCHKLGIKLYNFHPGNAGACTREEGIKNIAENINKAHKDPETGEVMPVLETMATLGNTIGGNFQDLADIISHVEDKDRIGVCLDTCHVFAAGYDLRTPETFAEVMQQFDKIIGLKYLKALHVNDSKAPFKSYRDLHARIGTGYLGLRAFYNLVNDERLHGLPMVLETPIDVEGPDGKKVEDKSIWAREIKTLEKLVGMDVESEEFRDLEKKLFEEGTGERERVGEQVERKKKKDAGEKVPRKKKAKKQKVESEDEREQGEDGEEE
;
A
#
# COMPACT_ATOMS: atom_id res chain seq x y z
N MET A 1 -40.13 46.10 13.32
CA MET A 1 -40.78 45.06 14.15
C MET A 1 -42.03 44.63 13.41
N GLY A 2 -42.31 43.40 13.00
CA GLY A 2 -41.70 42.09 13.09
C GLY A 2 -42.79 41.08 12.72
N ARG A 3 -42.48 40.10 11.86
CA ARG A 3 -43.18 38.81 11.60
C ARG A 3 -44.54 38.90 10.88
N LYS A 4 -44.59 38.47 9.61
CA LYS A 4 -44.73 37.09 9.05
C LYS A 4 -46.20 36.72 8.87
N ALA A 5 -46.64 36.78 7.62
CA ALA A 5 -47.83 36.13 7.08
C ALA A 5 -47.39 34.91 6.25
N GLN A 6 -48.07 33.78 6.42
CA GLN A 6 -48.23 32.75 5.40
C GLN A 6 -49.57 32.97 4.67
N PRO A 7 -49.69 32.45 3.44
CA PRO A 7 -50.82 31.58 3.08
C PRO A 7 -50.32 30.28 2.39
N GLU A 8 -50.93 29.10 2.57
CA GLU A 8 -52.07 28.53 1.80
C GLU A 8 -51.87 28.58 0.26
N SER A 9 -52.27 27.64 -0.60
CA SER A 9 -52.69 26.22 -0.64
C SER A 9 -53.01 25.90 -2.12
N SER A 10 -53.18 24.61 -2.50
CA SER A 10 -53.77 24.09 -3.76
C SER A 10 -52.91 24.19 -5.05
N ASP A 11 -52.95 23.31 -6.05
CA ASP A 11 -53.82 22.17 -6.37
C ASP A 11 -53.11 21.22 -7.38
N SER A 12 -53.67 20.02 -7.45
CA SER A 12 -53.45 18.80 -8.23
C SER A 12 -53.30 18.89 -9.76
N SER A 13 -52.60 17.89 -10.34
CA SER A 13 -53.13 17.07 -11.45
C SER A 13 -52.28 15.81 -11.70
N LEU A 14 -52.87 14.64 -11.42
CA LEU A 14 -52.44 13.30 -11.83
C LEU A 14 -53.15 12.90 -13.13
N SER A 15 -52.50 12.10 -13.99
CA SER A 15 -53.03 10.98 -14.83
C SER A 15 -52.02 10.58 -15.95
N PRO A 16 -52.12 9.42 -16.64
CA PRO A 16 -51.85 8.03 -16.21
C PRO A 16 -50.92 7.28 -17.23
N PRO A 17 -50.58 5.97 -17.07
CA PRO A 17 -49.75 5.22 -18.03
C PRO A 17 -50.59 4.52 -19.11
N PRO A 18 -50.01 4.09 -20.25
CA PRO A 18 -50.70 3.19 -21.17
C PRO A 18 -50.27 1.71 -21.04
N ASP A 19 -51.28 0.86 -21.22
CA ASP A 19 -51.39 -0.58 -20.96
C ASP A 19 -50.66 -1.54 -21.92
N GLU A 20 -50.48 -2.77 -21.41
CA GLU A 20 -50.21 -4.03 -22.11
C GLU A 20 -51.31 -4.42 -23.11
N GLN A 21 -50.93 -5.13 -24.19
CA GLN A 21 -51.75 -6.22 -24.73
C GLN A 21 -50.89 -7.38 -25.25
N THR A 22 -51.49 -8.55 -25.11
CA THR A 22 -50.97 -9.91 -24.94
C THR A 22 -50.74 -10.77 -26.20
N LEU A 23 -49.81 -11.72 -26.05
CA LEU A 23 -49.79 -13.14 -26.47
C LEU A 23 -49.68 -13.55 -27.95
N ALA A 24 -48.61 -14.33 -28.24
CA ALA A 24 -48.70 -15.56 -29.04
C ALA A 24 -47.69 -16.60 -28.54
N VAL A 25 -48.22 -17.77 -28.17
CA VAL A 25 -47.55 -19.01 -27.78
C VAL A 25 -47.16 -19.78 -29.04
N GLN A 26 -45.95 -20.34 -29.11
CA GLN A 26 -45.71 -21.61 -29.80
C GLN A 26 -44.65 -22.44 -29.07
N GLU A 27 -45.04 -23.71 -28.87
CA GLU A 27 -44.36 -24.81 -28.20
C GLU A 27 -43.20 -25.42 -29.03
N GLU A 28 -42.28 -26.00 -28.25
CA GLU A 28 -41.44 -27.19 -28.47
C GLU A 28 -40.67 -27.43 -29.78
N ALA A 29 -39.35 -27.59 -29.62
CA ALA A 29 -38.68 -28.78 -30.15
C ALA A 29 -37.45 -29.16 -29.28
N ASN A 30 -37.60 -30.28 -28.57
CA ASN A 30 -36.52 -31.07 -28.01
C ASN A 30 -35.51 -31.46 -29.11
N VAL A 31 -34.21 -31.15 -28.91
CA VAL A 31 -33.14 -31.90 -29.58
C VAL A 31 -32.16 -32.39 -28.52
N VAL A 32 -32.33 -33.67 -28.19
CA VAL A 32 -31.35 -34.53 -27.55
C VAL A 32 -30.21 -34.76 -28.54
N VAL A 33 -28.98 -34.37 -28.20
CA VAL A 33 -27.78 -35.00 -28.77
C VAL A 33 -26.97 -35.63 -27.64
N LYS A 34 -26.98 -36.95 -27.66
CA LYS A 34 -26.15 -37.84 -26.84
C LYS A 34 -24.70 -37.84 -27.32
N THR A 35 -23.82 -37.97 -26.33
CA THR A 35 -22.51 -38.67 -26.33
C THR A 35 -21.34 -38.11 -27.13
N ALA A 36 -20.24 -37.84 -26.43
CA ALA A 36 -19.05 -38.70 -26.50
C ALA A 36 -18.13 -38.45 -25.29
N VAL A 37 -18.20 -39.37 -24.32
CA VAL A 37 -17.12 -39.60 -23.35
C VAL A 37 -15.97 -40.23 -24.12
N ASN A 38 -14.80 -39.59 -24.14
CA ASN A 38 -13.58 -40.25 -24.56
C ASN A 38 -12.54 -40.12 -23.46
N GLY A 39 -12.49 -41.16 -22.62
CA GLY A 39 -11.42 -41.35 -21.65
C GLY A 39 -10.11 -41.67 -22.38
N LYS A 40 -9.06 -40.91 -22.04
CA LYS A 40 -7.68 -41.39 -22.19
C LYS A 40 -6.95 -41.18 -20.87
N LYS A 41 -6.89 -42.27 -20.10
CA LYS A 41 -5.87 -42.49 -19.07
C LYS A 41 -4.50 -42.26 -19.70
N ARG A 42 -3.72 -41.31 -19.15
CA ARG A 42 -2.26 -41.30 -19.29
C ARG A 42 -1.65 -41.20 -17.90
N LYS A 43 -0.86 -42.22 -17.58
CA LYS A 43 -0.03 -42.37 -16.39
C LYS A 43 0.84 -41.12 -16.22
N ALA A 44 0.82 -40.52 -15.04
CA ALA A 44 1.84 -39.56 -14.64
C ALA A 44 3.05 -40.35 -14.13
N GLU A 45 4.10 -40.43 -14.95
CA GLU A 45 5.44 -40.78 -14.49
C GLU A 45 6.07 -39.56 -13.82
N THR A 46 6.38 -39.71 -12.55
CA THR A 46 7.04 -38.72 -11.72
C THR A 46 8.52 -38.65 -12.11
N THR A 47 8.95 -37.60 -12.82
CA THR A 47 10.38 -37.31 -13.00
C THR A 47 10.80 -36.16 -12.09
N VAL A 48 11.38 -36.52 -10.94
CA VAL A 48 12.05 -35.60 -10.02
C VAL A 48 13.37 -35.16 -10.66
N LYS A 49 13.51 -33.88 -11.01
CA LYS A 49 14.82 -33.27 -11.30
C LYS A 49 15.38 -32.62 -10.03
N SER A 50 16.28 -33.33 -9.37
CA SER A 50 17.12 -32.84 -8.28
C SER A 50 18.15 -31.83 -8.82
N ARG A 51 18.26 -30.67 -8.16
CA ARG A 51 19.44 -29.78 -8.28
C ARG A 51 20.14 -29.76 -6.93
N LYS A 52 21.28 -30.46 -6.87
CA LYS A 52 22.25 -30.39 -5.77
C LYS A 52 22.88 -28.98 -5.74
N ARG A 53 22.90 -28.34 -4.56
CA ARG A 53 23.94 -27.38 -4.18
C ARG A 53 24.40 -27.69 -2.77
N ALA A 54 25.70 -27.94 -2.66
CA ALA A 54 26.39 -28.42 -1.48
C ALA A 54 26.38 -27.38 -0.35
N ARG A 55 26.17 -27.86 0.87
CA ARG A 55 26.30 -27.12 2.13
C ARG A 55 27.62 -27.58 2.76
N LYS A 56 28.59 -26.68 2.89
CA LYS A 56 29.83 -26.95 3.62
C LYS A 56 29.55 -26.68 5.10
N VAL A 57 29.46 -27.73 5.89
CA VAL A 57 29.44 -27.69 7.35
C VAL A 57 30.80 -28.20 7.79
N THR A 58 31.55 -27.39 8.52
CA THR A 58 32.72 -27.83 9.27
C THR A 58 32.31 -27.88 10.73
N VAL A 59 32.29 -29.11 11.26
CA VAL A 59 32.26 -29.43 12.69
C VAL A 59 33.72 -29.49 13.13
N ASN A 60 34.03 -28.93 14.29
CA ASN A 60 35.13 -29.44 15.10
C ASN A 60 34.54 -29.78 16.48
N GLU A 61 34.70 -31.06 16.81
CA GLU A 61 34.46 -31.66 18.11
C GLU A 61 35.54 -31.24 19.10
N GLU A 62 35.19 -31.20 20.38
CA GLU A 62 36.06 -31.73 21.44
C GLU A 62 35.15 -32.40 22.50
N GLU A 63 35.33 -33.71 22.66
CA GLU A 63 34.89 -34.57 23.76
C GLU A 63 35.58 -34.14 25.07
N ALA A 64 35.20 -34.45 26.30
CA ALA A 64 34.58 -35.61 26.97
C ALA A 64 33.99 -35.06 28.31
N ASN A 65 33.22 -35.74 29.17
CA ASN A 65 33.21 -37.13 29.58
C ASN A 65 31.90 -37.43 30.34
N VAL A 66 31.66 -38.73 30.48
CA VAL A 66 30.51 -39.50 31.02
C VAL A 66 30.22 -39.23 32.51
N GLU A 67 28.94 -39.24 32.91
CA GLU A 67 28.35 -40.22 33.86
C GLU A 67 26.84 -39.95 34.14
N GLU A 68 26.13 -41.07 34.28
CA GLU A 68 24.71 -41.27 34.55
C GLU A 68 24.34 -40.81 35.97
N ASP A 69 23.10 -40.37 36.22
CA ASP A 69 22.12 -41.12 37.03
C ASP A 69 20.87 -40.31 37.43
N GLU A 70 19.86 -41.09 37.81
CA GLU A 70 18.44 -40.79 37.93
C GLU A 70 17.96 -39.88 39.10
N ALA A 71 16.73 -39.40 38.90
CA ALA A 71 15.59 -39.39 39.84
C ALA A 71 15.50 -38.39 41.03
N SER A 72 14.28 -37.80 41.08
CA SER A 72 13.52 -37.32 42.26
C SER A 72 14.10 -36.13 43.03
N GLY A 73 13.37 -35.08 43.40
CA GLY A 73 11.98 -35.00 43.84
C GLY A 73 11.96 -34.73 45.35
N ALA A 74 11.89 -33.46 45.78
CA ALA A 74 11.21 -32.99 47.01
C ALA A 74 11.55 -31.52 47.34
N GLU A 75 10.53 -30.82 47.83
CA GLU A 75 10.51 -29.46 48.37
C GLU A 75 11.27 -29.32 49.70
N GLU A 76 11.92 -28.17 49.94
CA GLU A 76 11.58 -27.16 50.96
C GLU A 76 12.77 -26.23 51.31
N THR A 77 12.46 -24.94 51.42
CA THR A 77 13.31 -23.79 51.84
C THR A 77 13.73 -23.86 53.33
N PRO A 78 14.57 -22.96 53.96
CA PRO A 78 14.88 -21.56 53.60
C PRO A 78 16.24 -20.90 54.04
N LYS A 79 16.38 -19.61 53.67
CA LYS A 79 17.12 -18.46 54.30
C LYS A 79 18.54 -18.03 53.85
N ARG A 80 18.53 -16.82 53.27
CA ARG A 80 19.40 -15.62 53.43
C ARG A 80 20.83 -15.59 52.82
N LYS A 81 21.05 -14.70 51.83
CA LYS A 81 21.80 -13.40 51.95
C LYS A 81 21.88 -12.64 50.61
N LYS A 82 22.06 -11.32 50.72
CA LYS A 82 21.97 -10.22 49.72
C LYS A 82 23.00 -10.27 48.57
N ALA A 83 22.66 -9.80 47.36
CA ALA A 83 23.45 -8.86 46.53
C ALA A 83 22.70 -8.40 45.25
N ALA A 84 23.05 -7.21 44.77
CA ALA A 84 22.38 -6.36 43.77
C ALA A 84 22.79 -6.65 42.29
N PRO A 85 22.22 -5.96 41.27
CA PRO A 85 21.93 -6.51 39.94
C PRO A 85 23.02 -6.26 38.87
N ARG A 86 23.04 -7.08 37.80
CA ARG A 86 23.71 -6.76 36.52
C ARG A 86 22.84 -7.09 35.30
N LYS A 87 22.88 -6.14 34.36
CA LYS A 87 22.06 -5.92 33.15
C LYS A 87 22.40 -6.86 31.95
N PRO A 88 21.51 -6.92 30.94
CA PRO A 88 21.67 -7.75 29.74
C PRO A 88 22.51 -7.09 28.62
N VAL A 89 23.01 -7.90 27.69
CA VAL A 89 23.83 -7.60 26.51
C VAL A 89 23.26 -8.48 25.37
N LYS A 90 22.97 -8.09 24.12
CA LYS A 90 23.28 -6.94 23.26
C LYS A 90 22.20 -6.83 22.16
N LYS A 91 21.78 -5.60 21.82
CA LYS A 91 21.12 -5.24 20.55
C LYS A 91 22.21 -4.94 19.51
N VAL A 92 22.09 -5.46 18.30
CA VAL A 92 22.92 -5.07 17.15
C VAL A 92 22.28 -3.85 16.49
N LYS A 93 23.04 -2.76 16.35
CA LYS A 93 22.65 -1.53 15.65
C LYS A 93 23.69 -1.31 14.54
N VAL A 94 23.23 -1.14 13.31
CA VAL A 94 24.06 -0.71 12.17
C VAL A 94 23.94 0.81 12.14
N ASP A 95 25.06 1.52 12.24
CA ASP A 95 25.14 2.98 12.13
C ASP A 95 26.14 3.32 11.01
N GLU A 96 25.74 4.19 10.08
CA GLU A 96 26.63 4.87 9.11
C GLU A 96 27.25 6.10 9.79
N GLU A 97 28.57 6.30 9.63
CA GLU A 97 29.34 7.38 10.27
C GLU A 97 30.02 8.22 9.16
N THR A 98 29.71 9.52 9.08
CA THR A 98 30.48 10.50 8.29
C THR A 98 31.27 11.40 9.25
N THR A 99 32.58 11.50 9.06
CA THR A 99 33.49 12.30 9.89
C THR A 99 33.98 13.55 9.16
N GLU A 100 33.87 14.71 9.81
CA GLU A 100 34.68 15.90 9.49
C GLU A 100 35.70 16.15 10.62
N ASN A 101 36.94 16.50 10.23
CA ASN A 101 38.04 16.75 11.15
C ASN A 101 38.43 18.24 11.12
N GLU A 102 38.53 18.89 12.28
CA GLU A 102 39.23 20.17 12.43
C GLU A 102 40.57 19.97 13.16
N VAL A 103 41.64 20.57 12.63
CA VAL A 103 43.00 20.52 13.19
C VAL A 103 43.27 21.82 13.96
N LYS A 104 43.67 21.72 15.22
CA LYS A 104 44.22 22.85 15.99
C LYS A 104 45.70 22.61 16.27
N VAL A 105 46.54 23.59 15.92
CA VAL A 105 47.98 23.61 16.18
C VAL A 105 48.24 24.55 17.35
N GLU A 106 48.95 24.09 18.38
CA GLU A 106 49.52 24.95 19.43
C GLU A 106 51.04 24.72 19.45
N GLU A 107 51.81 25.81 19.44
CA GLU A 107 53.27 25.78 19.53
C GLU A 107 53.71 25.64 20.99
N GLY A 108 54.57 24.66 21.27
CA GLY A 108 55.28 24.53 22.53
C GLY A 108 56.77 24.85 22.37
N GLU A 109 57.35 25.55 23.34
CA GLU A 109 58.79 25.75 23.47
C GLU A 109 59.49 24.37 23.55
N ASN A 110 60.48 24.16 22.66
CA ASN A 110 61.17 22.90 22.37
C ASN A 110 60.51 21.98 21.32
N GLY A 111 60.16 22.53 20.15
CA GLY A 111 60.46 21.90 18.85
C GLY A 111 59.85 20.53 18.51
N VAL A 112 58.88 20.01 19.28
CA VAL A 112 58.16 18.77 18.97
C VAL A 112 56.66 19.05 18.92
N THR A 113 56.06 18.86 17.76
CA THR A 113 54.62 19.03 17.50
C THR A 113 53.85 17.78 17.88
N ASP A 114 53.08 17.84 18.98
CA ASP A 114 52.17 16.77 19.40
C ASP A 114 50.74 17.02 18.86
N VAL A 115 50.32 16.26 17.86
CA VAL A 115 48.95 16.33 17.30
C VAL A 115 47.99 15.51 18.15
N LYS A 116 47.21 16.14 19.02
CA LYS A 116 46.12 15.49 19.76
C LYS A 116 44.77 15.66 19.08
N VAL A 117 44.33 14.62 18.34
CA VAL A 117 42.97 14.53 17.79
C VAL A 117 41.98 14.21 18.92
N LYS A 118 41.21 15.20 19.39
CA LYS A 118 40.07 14.98 20.28
C LYS A 118 38.83 14.64 19.47
N LYS A 119 38.41 13.35 19.46
CA LYS A 119 37.08 12.94 18.99
C LYS A 119 35.99 13.55 19.88
N LYS A 120 35.34 14.62 19.41
CA LYS A 120 34.12 15.13 20.04
C LYS A 120 32.96 14.22 19.59
N ARG A 121 32.33 13.50 20.51
CA ARG A 121 31.08 12.76 20.23
C ARG A 121 30.03 13.77 19.79
N THR A 122 29.66 13.76 18.52
CA THR A 122 28.46 14.41 18.03
C THR A 122 27.27 13.83 18.80
N ARG A 123 26.47 14.69 19.42
CA ARG A 123 25.22 14.30 20.07
C ARG A 123 24.32 13.74 18.97
N LYS A 124 24.09 12.43 18.94
CA LYS A 124 23.07 11.83 18.05
C LYS A 124 21.78 12.62 18.24
N GLN A 125 21.34 13.33 17.20
CA GLN A 125 20.01 13.91 17.18
C GLN A 125 19.02 12.77 17.41
N LYS A 126 18.04 12.99 18.28
CA LYS A 126 16.99 11.98 18.43
C LYS A 126 16.23 11.93 17.10
N PRO A 127 15.71 10.77 16.67
CA PRO A 127 14.93 10.66 15.43
C PRO A 127 13.77 11.66 15.33
N GLU A 128 13.29 12.10 16.49
CA GLU A 128 12.21 13.06 16.73
C GLU A 128 12.62 14.55 16.59
N ASP A 129 13.91 14.84 16.37
CA ASP A 129 14.45 16.19 16.12
C ASP A 129 14.86 16.40 14.64
N ILE A 130 14.62 15.41 13.77
CA ILE A 130 14.97 15.50 12.35
C ILE A 130 13.88 16.33 11.65
N PRO A 131 14.23 17.45 10.98
CA PRO A 131 13.25 18.23 10.24
C PRO A 131 12.63 17.39 9.11
N PRO A 132 11.39 17.69 8.68
CA PRO A 132 10.80 17.01 7.54
C PRO A 132 11.65 17.26 6.30
N LEU A 133 11.71 16.27 5.41
CA LEU A 133 12.43 16.37 4.13
C LEU A 133 11.90 17.51 3.26
N GLU A 134 10.60 17.78 3.35
CA GLU A 134 9.95 18.94 2.73
C GLU A 134 9.00 19.59 3.73
N GLN A 135 9.03 20.92 3.80
CA GLN A 135 8.14 21.68 4.69
C GLN A 135 6.75 21.81 4.10
N ARG A 136 5.75 21.62 4.96
CA ARG A 136 4.34 21.71 4.58
C ARG A 136 3.90 23.12 4.30
N THR A 137 2.94 23.25 3.39
CA THR A 137 2.29 24.53 3.10
C THR A 137 1.37 24.89 4.26
N VAL A 138 1.64 26.04 4.90
CA VAL A 138 0.91 26.48 6.10
C VAL A 138 -0.54 26.79 5.72
N GLY A 139 -1.50 26.34 6.55
CA GLY A 139 -2.92 26.61 6.37
C GLY A 139 -3.61 25.79 5.26
N HIS A 140 -2.93 24.79 4.71
CA HIS A 140 -3.48 23.96 3.64
C HIS A 140 -4.63 23.07 4.14
N LYS A 141 -5.69 22.93 3.34
CA LYS A 141 -6.89 22.14 3.68
C LYS A 141 -6.73 20.63 3.44
N LEU A 142 -5.73 20.22 2.65
CA LEU A 142 -5.53 18.80 2.34
C LEU A 142 -4.86 18.05 3.50
N ARG A 143 -5.33 16.82 3.70
CA ARG A 143 -4.68 15.82 4.55
C ARG A 143 -3.96 14.81 3.66
N VAL A 144 -2.67 15.02 3.42
CA VAL A 144 -1.87 14.22 2.48
C VAL A 144 -0.71 13.56 3.20
N GLY A 145 -0.45 12.31 2.85
CA GLY A 145 0.80 11.63 3.13
C GLY A 145 0.93 10.32 2.39
N ALA A 146 1.50 9.30 3.03
CA ALA A 146 1.83 8.05 2.36
C ALA A 146 1.59 6.83 3.25
N HIS A 147 1.62 5.64 2.65
CA HIS A 147 1.62 4.38 3.38
C HIS A 147 3.01 4.13 4.01
N VAL A 148 3.19 4.52 5.27
CA VAL A 148 4.48 4.47 5.96
C VAL A 148 4.76 3.12 6.62
N SER A 149 6.06 2.79 6.75
CA SER A 149 6.50 1.57 7.41
C SER A 149 6.29 1.63 8.93
N ILE A 150 5.96 0.47 9.50
CA ILE A 150 5.91 0.21 10.95
C ILE A 150 7.03 -0.72 11.41
N ALA A 151 8.10 -0.87 10.62
CA ALA A 151 9.22 -1.75 10.97
C ALA A 151 9.76 -1.40 12.37
N GLY A 152 9.83 -2.40 13.25
CA GLY A 152 10.22 -2.21 14.65
C GLY A 152 9.10 -1.81 15.61
N GLY A 153 7.88 -1.52 15.12
CA GLY A 153 6.70 -1.22 15.95
C GLY A 153 5.84 -0.08 15.38
N VAL A 154 4.56 -0.07 15.73
CA VAL A 154 3.58 0.90 15.20
C VAL A 154 3.97 2.36 15.51
N HIS A 155 4.60 2.62 16.65
CA HIS A 155 5.09 3.95 17.03
C HIS A 155 6.08 4.57 16.03
N ASN A 156 6.83 3.76 15.27
CA ASN A 156 7.75 4.27 14.25
C ASN A 156 7.03 4.90 13.06
N SER A 157 5.74 4.62 12.85
CA SER A 157 4.93 5.31 11.84
C SER A 157 4.87 6.82 12.09
N ILE A 158 4.89 7.28 13.34
CA ILE A 158 4.87 8.70 13.69
C ILE A 158 6.12 9.40 13.18
N THR A 159 7.30 8.86 13.49
CA THR A 159 8.55 9.40 12.98
C THR A 159 8.61 9.36 11.46
N ASN A 160 8.14 8.27 10.84
CA ASN A 160 8.14 8.15 9.38
C ASN A 160 7.19 9.14 8.69
N LEU A 161 6.00 9.35 9.26
CA LEU A 161 5.02 10.36 8.83
C LEU A 161 5.65 11.76 8.88
N LEU A 162 6.21 12.13 10.03
CA LEU A 162 6.81 13.45 10.23
C LEU A 162 8.00 13.67 9.28
N HIS A 163 8.82 12.64 9.07
CA HIS A 163 10.00 12.72 8.22
C HIS A 163 9.68 13.06 6.77
N ILE A 164 8.56 12.59 6.23
CA ILE A 164 8.10 12.92 4.86
C ILE A 164 7.23 14.19 4.83
N GLY A 165 7.07 14.90 5.95
CA GLY A 165 6.22 16.09 6.04
C GLY A 165 4.72 15.79 5.98
N ALA A 166 4.27 14.54 6.15
CA ALA A 166 2.87 14.19 5.95
C ALA A 166 1.96 14.64 7.12
N ASN A 167 0.65 14.78 6.85
CA ASN A 167 -0.41 15.01 7.86
C ASN A 167 -1.61 14.04 7.70
N ALA A 168 -1.48 13.06 6.81
CA ALA A 168 -2.27 11.84 6.75
C ALA A 168 -1.34 10.66 6.46
N PHE A 169 -1.75 9.44 6.76
CA PHE A 169 -0.93 8.26 6.50
C PHE A 169 -1.73 6.98 6.53
N ALA A 170 -1.22 5.97 5.85
CA ALA A 170 -1.60 4.58 6.05
C ALA A 170 -0.45 3.81 6.70
N LEU A 171 -0.80 2.64 7.22
CA LEU A 171 0.14 1.66 7.76
C LEU A 171 -0.49 0.26 7.73
N PHE A 172 0.36 -0.76 7.73
CA PHE A 172 -0.09 -2.08 8.16
C PHE A 172 -0.05 -2.15 9.68
N LEU A 173 -1.03 -2.79 10.31
CA LEU A 173 -1.05 -3.00 11.77
C LEU A 173 -0.22 -4.20 12.21
N LYS A 174 0.10 -5.07 11.25
CA LYS A 174 0.80 -6.34 11.40
C LYS A 174 1.39 -6.78 10.05
N ASN A 175 2.16 -7.88 10.04
CA ASN A 175 2.73 -8.40 8.81
C ASN A 175 1.62 -8.90 7.86
N GLN A 176 1.49 -8.23 6.71
CA GLN A 176 0.48 -8.47 5.67
C GLN A 176 0.74 -9.70 4.79
N ARG A 177 1.85 -10.40 4.99
CA ARG A 177 2.27 -11.54 4.15
C ARG A 177 2.07 -12.91 4.81
N THR A 178 1.56 -12.95 6.04
CA THR A 178 1.38 -14.18 6.81
C THR A 178 0.14 -14.11 7.70
N TRP A 179 -0.49 -15.26 7.93
CA TRP A 179 -1.58 -15.41 8.91
C TRP A 179 -1.08 -15.44 10.36
N LYS A 180 0.22 -15.66 10.56
CA LYS A 180 0.84 -15.69 11.88
C LYS A 180 1.40 -14.31 12.22
N TYR A 181 0.82 -13.68 13.22
CA TYR A 181 1.23 -12.40 13.76
C TYR A 181 1.22 -12.44 15.28
N THR A 182 1.98 -11.56 15.91
CA THR A 182 2.00 -11.38 17.37
C THR A 182 0.97 -10.34 17.78
N ASP A 183 0.56 -10.39 19.04
CA ASP A 183 -0.31 -9.37 19.63
C ASP A 183 0.32 -7.97 19.53
N LEU A 184 -0.54 -6.96 19.57
CA LEU A 184 -0.09 -5.57 19.63
C LEU A 184 0.65 -5.35 20.96
N ASP A 185 1.91 -4.98 20.87
CA ASP A 185 2.74 -4.67 22.04
C ASP A 185 2.17 -3.44 22.79
N PRO A 186 1.81 -3.56 24.07
CA PRO A 186 1.23 -2.46 24.84
C PRO A 186 2.16 -1.23 24.98
N GLU A 187 3.48 -1.45 25.06
CA GLU A 187 4.46 -0.36 25.12
C GLU A 187 4.49 0.39 23.78
N HIS A 188 4.49 -0.35 22.66
CA HIS A 188 4.45 0.26 21.33
C HIS A 188 3.13 1.01 21.06
N ALA A 189 2.00 0.49 21.57
CA ALA A 189 0.71 1.18 21.48
C ALA A 189 0.73 2.49 22.27
N THR A 190 1.26 2.47 23.50
CA THR A 190 1.42 3.67 24.34
C THR A 190 2.30 4.70 23.65
N MET A 191 3.46 4.29 23.12
CA MET A 191 4.37 5.17 22.38
C MET A 191 3.72 5.79 21.14
N PHE A 192 2.88 5.04 20.42
CA PHE A 192 2.14 5.56 19.28
C PHE A 192 1.14 6.64 19.72
N ILE A 193 0.31 6.34 20.72
CA ILE A 193 -0.71 7.27 21.23
C ILE A 193 -0.06 8.55 21.77
N ASP A 194 1.03 8.42 22.55
CA ASP A 194 1.75 9.57 23.09
C ASP A 194 2.46 10.37 21.99
N GLY A 195 3.01 9.69 20.98
CA GLY A 195 3.56 10.33 19.78
C GLY A 195 2.51 11.14 19.03
N CYS A 196 1.30 10.59 18.87
CA CYS A 196 0.19 11.30 18.23
C CYS A 196 -0.18 12.57 19.00
N LYS A 197 -0.37 12.47 20.32
CA LYS A 197 -0.67 13.61 21.20
C LYS A 197 0.42 14.68 21.15
N LYS A 198 1.69 14.27 21.24
CA LYS A 198 2.85 15.16 21.23
C LYS A 198 2.91 15.99 19.94
N HIS A 199 2.54 15.40 18.81
CA HIS A 199 2.65 16.02 17.49
C HIS A 199 1.31 16.54 16.94
N GLY A 200 0.23 16.51 17.74
CA GLY A 200 -1.09 16.99 17.31
C GLY A 200 -1.69 16.17 16.16
N ILE A 201 -1.40 14.87 16.11
CA ILE A 201 -1.90 13.97 15.07
C ILE A 201 -3.23 13.37 15.55
N GLU A 202 -4.32 13.84 14.96
CA GLU A 202 -5.66 13.30 15.18
C GLU A 202 -5.86 12.03 14.34
N VAL A 203 -5.39 10.89 14.85
CA VAL A 203 -5.36 9.62 14.09
C VAL A 203 -6.73 9.11 13.66
N GLY A 204 -7.80 9.48 14.35
CA GLY A 204 -9.17 9.15 13.94
C GLY A 204 -9.57 9.79 12.61
N ASP A 205 -8.85 10.83 12.20
CA ASP A 205 -9.19 11.71 11.09
C ASP A 205 -8.21 11.61 9.92
N CYS A 206 -6.98 11.14 10.19
CA CYS A 206 -5.89 11.17 9.21
C CYS A 206 -5.12 9.84 9.06
N CYS A 207 -5.43 8.82 9.86
CA CYS A 207 -4.82 7.50 9.75
C CYS A 207 -5.77 6.52 9.04
N LEU A 208 -5.28 5.86 8.01
CA LEU A 208 -6.03 4.89 7.21
C LEU A 208 -5.23 3.57 7.10
N PRO A 209 -5.17 2.74 8.15
CA PRO A 209 -4.49 1.46 8.06
C PRO A 209 -5.06 0.57 6.96
N HIS A 210 -4.18 -0.21 6.34
CA HIS A 210 -4.54 -1.10 5.25
C HIS A 210 -4.57 -2.56 5.73
N GLY A 211 -5.61 -3.29 5.34
CA GLY A 211 -5.75 -4.72 5.60
C GLY A 211 -4.78 -5.59 4.82
N SER A 212 -4.57 -6.82 5.29
CA SER A 212 -3.73 -7.79 4.60
C SER A 212 -4.33 -8.23 3.27
N TYR A 213 -3.51 -8.28 2.21
CA TYR A 213 -3.91 -8.77 0.89
C TYR A 213 -4.31 -10.26 0.87
N LEU A 214 -4.03 -11.00 1.95
CA LEU A 214 -4.46 -12.39 2.11
C LEU A 214 -5.94 -12.52 2.50
N VAL A 215 -6.53 -11.47 3.08
CA VAL A 215 -7.91 -11.48 3.56
C VAL A 215 -8.86 -11.46 2.37
N ASN A 216 -9.76 -12.44 2.33
CA ASN A 216 -10.89 -12.47 1.40
C ASN A 216 -12.18 -12.75 2.18
N LEU A 217 -12.91 -11.71 2.55
CA LEU A 217 -14.18 -11.85 3.29
C LEU A 217 -15.31 -12.42 2.45
N ALA A 218 -15.12 -12.53 1.12
CA ALA A 218 -16.10 -13.10 0.21
C ALA A 218 -16.07 -14.65 0.16
N HIS A 219 -15.05 -15.28 0.74
CA HIS A 219 -14.82 -16.72 0.60
C HIS A 219 -15.95 -17.56 1.24
N PRO A 220 -16.53 -18.56 0.54
CA PRO A 220 -17.67 -19.34 1.06
C PRO A 220 -17.27 -20.50 1.99
N GLU A 221 -16.07 -21.05 1.82
CA GLU A 221 -15.60 -22.18 2.63
C GLU A 221 -15.30 -21.74 4.07
N ALA A 222 -15.79 -22.52 5.04
CA ALA A 222 -15.88 -22.13 6.44
C ALA A 222 -14.52 -21.86 7.10
N GLU A 223 -13.51 -22.70 6.87
CA GLU A 223 -12.18 -22.53 7.47
C GLU A 223 -11.51 -21.25 6.97
N ARG A 224 -11.55 -21.01 5.65
CA ARG A 224 -11.02 -19.78 5.03
C ARG A 224 -11.82 -18.54 5.41
N LYS A 225 -13.15 -18.63 5.49
CA LYS A 225 -14.02 -17.53 5.96
C LYS A 225 -13.65 -17.14 7.38
N GLU A 226 -13.50 -18.12 8.27
CA GLU A 226 -13.11 -17.87 9.67
C GLU A 226 -11.67 -17.33 9.79
N GLN A 227 -10.71 -17.85 9.01
CA GLN A 227 -9.35 -17.34 8.99
C GLN A 227 -9.29 -15.87 8.52
N ALA A 228 -10.00 -15.54 7.45
CA ALA A 228 -10.10 -14.18 6.93
C ALA A 228 -10.79 -13.25 7.95
N TYR A 229 -11.91 -13.70 8.54
CA TYR A 229 -12.64 -12.94 9.56
C TYR A 229 -11.79 -12.66 10.80
N LYS A 230 -11.05 -13.66 11.32
CA LYS A 230 -10.17 -13.45 12.49
C LYS A 230 -9.09 -12.40 12.22
N SER A 231 -8.50 -12.39 11.03
CA SER A 231 -7.51 -11.38 10.66
C SER A 231 -8.12 -9.99 10.55
N PHE A 232 -9.29 -9.87 9.92
CA PHE A 232 -10.05 -8.63 9.79
C PHE A 232 -10.48 -8.08 11.15
N TYR A 233 -11.08 -8.93 11.98
CA TYR A 233 -11.49 -8.60 13.35
C TYR A 233 -10.31 -8.12 14.20
N ASP A 234 -9.16 -8.82 14.18
CA ASP A 234 -7.97 -8.40 14.91
C ASP A 234 -7.43 -7.03 14.43
N ASP A 235 -7.51 -6.72 13.13
CA ASP A 235 -7.14 -5.39 12.65
C ASP A 235 -8.08 -4.30 13.19
N LEU A 236 -9.40 -4.53 13.18
CA LEU A 236 -10.36 -3.57 13.74
C LEU A 236 -10.12 -3.36 15.24
N THR A 237 -9.86 -4.42 16.01
CA THR A 237 -9.53 -4.31 17.44
C THR A 237 -8.22 -3.55 17.67
N ARG A 238 -7.21 -3.72 16.80
CA ARG A 238 -5.97 -2.92 16.86
C ARG A 238 -6.23 -1.46 16.55
N CYS A 239 -7.01 -1.14 15.52
CA CYS A 239 -7.42 0.22 15.22
C CYS A 239 -8.10 0.85 16.44
N HIS A 240 -9.05 0.15 17.04
CA HIS A 240 -9.78 0.63 18.22
C HIS A 240 -8.83 0.95 19.38
N LYS A 241 -7.91 0.03 19.71
CA LYS A 241 -6.89 0.22 20.76
C LYS A 241 -5.94 1.38 20.51
N LEU A 242 -5.68 1.71 19.24
CA LEU A 242 -4.81 2.82 18.82
C LEU A 242 -5.57 4.14 18.65
N GLY A 243 -6.90 4.17 18.82
CA GLY A 243 -7.74 5.35 18.60
C GLY A 243 -7.97 5.69 17.12
N ILE A 244 -7.63 4.77 16.21
CA ILE A 244 -7.83 4.93 14.77
C ILE A 244 -9.29 4.61 14.45
N LYS A 245 -9.94 5.43 13.61
CA LYS A 245 -11.36 5.27 13.27
C LYS A 245 -11.62 4.67 11.89
N LEU A 246 -10.64 4.66 10.99
CA LEU A 246 -10.81 4.12 9.64
C LEU A 246 -9.97 2.85 9.49
N TYR A 247 -10.45 1.89 8.71
CA TYR A 247 -9.67 0.70 8.34
C TYR A 247 -9.96 0.33 6.89
N ASN A 248 -8.98 0.55 6.02
CA ASN A 248 -9.10 0.29 4.60
C ASN A 248 -8.83 -1.18 4.26
N PHE A 249 -9.62 -1.76 3.37
CA PHE A 249 -9.38 -3.10 2.86
C PHE A 249 -9.97 -3.30 1.47
N HIS A 250 -9.36 -4.22 0.72
CA HIS A 250 -9.93 -4.72 -0.51
C HIS A 250 -11.14 -5.61 -0.19
N PRO A 251 -12.33 -5.40 -0.80
CA PRO A 251 -13.54 -6.15 -0.47
C PRO A 251 -13.36 -7.68 -0.54
N GLY A 252 -12.67 -8.14 -1.59
CA GLY A 252 -12.33 -9.55 -1.79
C GLY A 252 -12.53 -10.01 -3.23
N ASN A 253 -12.69 -11.33 -3.40
CA ASN A 253 -12.97 -11.93 -4.70
C ASN A 253 -13.95 -13.11 -4.59
N ALA A 254 -14.84 -13.21 -5.56
CA ALA A 254 -15.82 -14.28 -5.75
C ALA A 254 -15.24 -15.45 -6.57
N GLY A 255 -13.93 -15.73 -6.50
CA GLY A 255 -13.35 -16.82 -7.29
C GLY A 255 -13.86 -18.23 -6.91
N ALA A 256 -14.49 -18.37 -5.75
CA ALA A 256 -14.97 -19.63 -5.19
C ALA A 256 -16.50 -19.67 -4.99
N CYS A 257 -17.23 -18.61 -5.34
CA CYS A 257 -18.68 -18.46 -5.17
C CYS A 257 -19.25 -17.58 -6.28
N THR A 258 -20.56 -17.34 -6.29
CA THR A 258 -21.13 -16.29 -7.14
C THR A 258 -20.77 -14.91 -6.58
N ARG A 259 -20.82 -13.88 -7.42
CA ARG A 259 -20.58 -12.49 -6.99
C ARG A 259 -21.58 -12.03 -5.93
N GLU A 260 -22.85 -12.38 -6.10
CA GLU A 260 -23.91 -12.03 -5.16
C GLU A 260 -23.66 -12.68 -3.77
N GLU A 261 -23.30 -13.96 -3.73
CA GLU A 261 -22.90 -14.63 -2.49
C GLU A 261 -21.65 -13.99 -1.87
N GLY A 262 -20.66 -13.64 -2.69
CA GLY A 262 -19.45 -12.96 -2.24
C GLY A 262 -19.74 -11.61 -1.57
N ILE A 263 -20.59 -10.78 -2.20
CA ILE A 263 -21.05 -9.49 -1.65
C ILE A 263 -21.77 -9.70 -0.31
N LYS A 264 -22.70 -10.66 -0.24
CA LYS A 264 -23.40 -10.99 1.00
C LYS A 264 -22.44 -11.44 2.10
N ASN A 265 -21.48 -12.32 1.79
CA ASN A 265 -20.46 -12.78 2.73
C ASN A 265 -19.62 -11.62 3.29
N ILE A 266 -19.24 -10.65 2.46
CA ILE A 266 -18.49 -9.46 2.92
C ILE A 266 -19.33 -8.68 3.92
N ALA A 267 -20.58 -8.35 3.57
CA ALA A 267 -21.48 -7.60 4.44
C ALA A 267 -21.78 -8.34 5.77
N GLU A 268 -21.98 -9.66 5.73
CA GLU A 268 -22.17 -10.48 6.95
C GLU A 268 -20.97 -10.39 7.90
N ASN A 269 -19.75 -10.47 7.37
CA ASN A 269 -18.54 -10.36 8.18
C ASN A 269 -18.38 -8.96 8.79
N ILE A 270 -18.73 -7.90 8.03
CA ILE A 270 -18.76 -6.52 8.54
C ILE A 270 -19.79 -6.39 9.67
N ASN A 271 -21.02 -6.86 9.45
CA ASN A 271 -22.09 -6.82 10.46
C ASN A 271 -21.73 -7.62 11.72
N LYS A 272 -21.05 -8.77 11.55
CA LYS A 272 -20.54 -9.58 12.68
C LYS A 272 -19.51 -8.79 13.49
N ALA A 273 -18.58 -8.10 12.83
CA ALA A 273 -17.59 -7.26 13.51
C ALA A 273 -18.23 -6.06 14.22
N HIS A 274 -19.20 -5.38 13.60
CA HIS A 274 -19.89 -4.23 14.19
C HIS A 274 -20.61 -4.55 15.50
N LYS A 275 -21.08 -5.80 15.67
CA LYS A 275 -21.75 -6.28 16.88
C LYS A 275 -20.79 -6.51 18.05
N ASP A 276 -19.48 -6.58 17.79
CA ASP A 276 -18.49 -6.85 18.82
C ASP A 276 -17.89 -5.54 19.38
N PRO A 277 -18.00 -5.28 20.69
CA PRO A 277 -17.52 -4.05 21.32
C PRO A 277 -16.01 -3.87 21.24
N GLU A 278 -15.21 -4.93 21.07
CA GLU A 278 -13.75 -4.83 20.92
C GLU A 278 -13.34 -4.12 19.62
N THR A 279 -14.25 -4.00 18.66
CA THR A 279 -14.02 -3.26 17.42
C THR A 279 -14.35 -1.77 17.55
N GLY A 280 -14.93 -1.34 18.68
CA GLY A 280 -15.25 0.07 18.98
C GLY A 280 -16.13 0.74 17.93
N GLU A 281 -15.73 1.93 17.48
CA GLU A 281 -16.37 2.71 16.41
C GLU A 281 -15.57 2.67 15.10
N VAL A 282 -14.65 1.71 14.96
CA VAL A 282 -13.79 1.63 13.75
C VAL A 282 -14.67 1.33 12.55
N MET A 283 -14.59 2.19 11.53
CA MET A 283 -15.28 2.10 10.26
C MET A 283 -14.44 1.31 9.25
N PRO A 284 -14.89 0.12 8.80
CA PRO A 284 -14.33 -0.51 7.63
C PRO A 284 -14.54 0.38 6.40
N VAL A 285 -13.52 0.52 5.58
CA VAL A 285 -13.48 1.35 4.38
C VAL A 285 -13.19 0.45 3.19
N LEU A 286 -14.18 0.27 2.33
CA LEU A 286 -14.09 -0.58 1.14
C LEU A 286 -13.29 0.15 0.06
N GLU A 287 -12.20 -0.44 -0.40
CA GLU A 287 -11.42 0.15 -1.49
C GLU A 287 -11.96 -0.21 -2.87
N THR A 288 -12.00 0.76 -3.79
CA THR A 288 -12.21 0.50 -5.22
C THR A 288 -11.07 -0.34 -5.79
N MET A 289 -11.37 -1.30 -6.68
CA MET A 289 -10.38 -2.25 -7.20
C MET A 289 -10.06 -2.05 -8.68
N ALA A 290 -8.81 -2.29 -9.09
CA ALA A 290 -8.37 -2.11 -10.49
C ALA A 290 -8.95 -3.13 -11.49
N THR A 291 -9.41 -4.29 -11.02
CA THR A 291 -9.64 -5.47 -11.87
C THR A 291 -11.12 -5.84 -11.94
N LEU A 292 -11.60 -6.14 -13.14
CA LEU A 292 -12.87 -6.81 -13.39
C LEU A 292 -12.66 -8.34 -13.48
N GLY A 293 -13.69 -9.15 -13.21
CA GLY A 293 -13.59 -10.61 -13.28
C GLY A 293 -14.13 -11.26 -12.01
N ASN A 294 -13.26 -11.88 -11.21
CA ASN A 294 -13.66 -12.44 -9.90
C ASN A 294 -13.47 -11.45 -8.75
N THR A 295 -12.69 -10.38 -8.93
CA THR A 295 -12.56 -9.32 -7.92
C THR A 295 -13.89 -8.60 -7.72
N ILE A 296 -14.20 -8.29 -6.45
CA ILE A 296 -15.36 -7.49 -6.04
C ILE A 296 -14.87 -6.08 -5.73
N GLY A 297 -15.58 -5.07 -6.20
CA GLY A 297 -15.22 -3.65 -6.05
C GLY A 297 -14.55 -3.05 -7.29
N GLY A 298 -14.49 -3.79 -8.40
CA GLY A 298 -13.99 -3.29 -9.68
C GLY A 298 -14.97 -2.35 -10.40
N ASN A 299 -16.20 -2.27 -9.92
CA ASN A 299 -17.21 -1.31 -10.33
C ASN A 299 -17.89 -0.74 -9.07
N PHE A 300 -18.48 0.45 -9.16
CA PHE A 300 -19.12 1.10 -8.01
C PHE A 300 -20.36 0.36 -7.49
N GLN A 301 -21.07 -0.41 -8.34
CA GLN A 301 -22.26 -1.15 -7.93
C GLN A 301 -21.91 -2.25 -6.93
N ASP A 302 -20.79 -2.96 -7.11
CA ASP A 302 -20.32 -3.97 -6.16
C ASP A 302 -20.19 -3.38 -4.74
N LEU A 303 -19.67 -2.16 -4.60
CA LEU A 303 -19.50 -1.47 -3.32
C LEU A 303 -20.84 -1.02 -2.74
N ALA A 304 -21.72 -0.47 -3.58
CA ALA A 304 -23.07 -0.08 -3.19
C ALA A 304 -23.89 -1.28 -2.70
N ASP A 305 -23.77 -2.43 -3.35
CA ASP A 305 -24.46 -3.68 -2.99
C ASP A 305 -23.97 -4.19 -1.64
N ILE A 306 -22.65 -4.15 -1.36
CA ILE A 306 -22.12 -4.48 -0.03
C ILE A 306 -22.73 -3.55 1.02
N ILE A 307 -22.66 -2.22 0.81
CA ILE A 307 -23.20 -1.21 1.75
C ILE A 307 -24.70 -1.41 1.98
N SER A 308 -25.45 -1.83 0.96
CA SER A 308 -26.90 -2.08 1.08
C SER A 308 -27.21 -3.18 2.12
N HIS A 309 -26.34 -4.19 2.20
CA HIS A 309 -26.44 -5.32 3.13
C HIS A 309 -25.81 -5.04 4.51
N VAL A 310 -25.04 -3.96 4.66
CA VAL A 310 -24.52 -3.54 5.97
C VAL A 310 -25.64 -2.93 6.81
N GLU A 311 -25.77 -3.40 8.06
CA GLU A 311 -26.79 -2.98 9.02
C GLU A 311 -26.53 -1.53 9.50
N ASP A 312 -25.33 -1.29 10.06
CA ASP A 312 -24.88 0.02 10.53
C ASP A 312 -24.19 0.80 9.39
N LYS A 313 -24.98 1.62 8.70
CA LYS A 313 -24.55 2.41 7.53
C LYS A 313 -23.72 3.64 7.91
N ASP A 314 -23.74 4.07 9.16
CA ASP A 314 -22.90 5.19 9.62
C ASP A 314 -21.46 4.73 9.90
N ARG A 315 -21.25 3.42 10.05
CA ARG A 315 -19.97 2.78 10.32
C ARG A 315 -19.40 2.01 9.11
N ILE A 316 -19.68 2.45 7.89
CA ILE A 316 -19.06 1.92 6.66
C ILE A 316 -18.64 3.07 5.74
N GLY A 317 -17.52 2.91 5.05
CA GLY A 317 -17.02 3.89 4.08
C GLY A 317 -16.42 3.26 2.83
N VAL A 318 -15.94 4.13 1.95
CA VAL A 318 -15.27 3.79 0.69
C VAL A 318 -13.99 4.61 0.57
N CYS A 319 -12.91 3.96 0.13
CA CYS A 319 -11.68 4.58 -0.31
C CYS A 319 -11.65 4.54 -1.84
N LEU A 320 -11.47 5.71 -2.46
CA LEU A 320 -11.28 5.80 -3.90
C LEU A 320 -9.79 5.80 -4.21
N ASP A 321 -9.31 4.75 -4.86
CA ASP A 321 -7.95 4.67 -5.39
C ASP A 321 -7.93 5.15 -6.85
N THR A 322 -7.18 6.20 -7.13
CA THR A 322 -7.15 6.82 -8.46
C THR A 322 -6.58 5.91 -9.55
N CYS A 323 -5.57 5.09 -9.24
CA CYS A 323 -5.01 4.12 -10.17
C CYS A 323 -6.00 2.98 -10.44
N HIS A 324 -6.68 2.51 -9.40
CA HIS A 324 -7.66 1.43 -9.50
C HIS A 324 -8.85 1.85 -10.36
N VAL A 325 -9.50 2.97 -10.06
CA VAL A 325 -10.67 3.40 -10.85
C VAL A 325 -10.26 3.70 -12.30
N PHE A 326 -9.07 4.26 -12.54
CA PHE A 326 -8.52 4.44 -13.89
C PHE A 326 -8.30 3.12 -14.64
N ALA A 327 -7.71 2.13 -13.97
CA ALA A 327 -7.49 0.80 -14.53
C ALA A 327 -8.80 0.04 -14.78
N ALA A 328 -9.82 0.27 -13.96
CA ALA A 328 -11.17 -0.29 -14.07
C ALA A 328 -12.02 0.38 -15.15
N GLY A 329 -11.70 1.63 -15.52
CA GLY A 329 -12.30 2.33 -16.65
C GLY A 329 -13.06 3.62 -16.35
N TYR A 330 -12.79 4.23 -15.19
CA TYR A 330 -13.25 5.56 -14.81
C TYR A 330 -12.14 6.58 -15.09
N ASP A 331 -12.36 7.49 -16.02
CA ASP A 331 -11.31 8.41 -16.48
C ASP A 331 -11.27 9.69 -15.62
N LEU A 332 -10.12 10.00 -15.04
CA LEU A 332 -9.92 11.15 -14.15
C LEU A 332 -9.09 12.28 -14.81
N ARG A 333 -8.69 12.11 -16.07
CA ARG A 333 -7.64 12.92 -16.71
C ARG A 333 -8.05 14.34 -17.04
N THR A 334 -9.32 14.58 -17.39
CA THR A 334 -9.83 15.91 -17.70
C THR A 334 -10.84 16.36 -16.64
N PRO A 335 -11.09 17.68 -16.49
CA PRO A 335 -12.10 18.19 -15.58
C PRO A 335 -13.49 17.56 -15.82
N GLU A 336 -13.85 17.36 -17.09
CA GLU A 336 -15.14 16.80 -17.51
C GLU A 336 -15.25 15.33 -17.08
N THR A 337 -14.25 14.50 -17.41
CA THR A 337 -14.30 13.08 -17.06
C THR A 337 -14.20 12.86 -15.56
N PHE A 338 -13.39 13.68 -14.86
CA PHE A 338 -13.32 13.67 -13.40
C PHE A 338 -14.69 13.98 -12.78
N ALA A 339 -15.37 15.04 -13.25
CA ALA A 339 -16.70 15.41 -12.79
C ALA A 339 -17.73 14.29 -13.04
N GLU A 340 -17.69 13.65 -14.21
CA GLU A 340 -18.54 12.50 -14.55
C GLU A 340 -18.31 11.32 -13.59
N VAL A 341 -17.06 10.98 -13.27
CA VAL A 341 -16.74 9.90 -12.33
C VAL A 341 -17.24 10.22 -10.93
N MET A 342 -17.03 11.45 -10.45
CA MET A 342 -17.53 11.87 -9.13
C MET A 342 -19.06 11.89 -9.07
N GLN A 343 -19.74 12.28 -10.16
CA GLN A 343 -21.20 12.22 -10.25
C GLN A 343 -21.70 10.77 -10.25
N GLN A 344 -21.03 9.86 -10.98
CA GLN A 344 -21.36 8.44 -10.97
C GLN A 344 -21.17 7.83 -9.58
N PHE A 345 -20.06 8.17 -8.91
CA PHE A 345 -19.81 7.74 -7.53
C PHE A 345 -20.94 8.20 -6.59
N ASP A 346 -21.31 9.47 -6.64
CA ASP A 346 -22.38 10.02 -5.79
C ASP A 346 -23.74 9.36 -6.08
N LYS A 347 -24.04 9.13 -7.36
CA LYS A 347 -25.31 8.51 -7.76
C LYS A 347 -25.42 7.05 -7.31
N ILE A 348 -24.34 6.27 -7.40
CA ILE A 348 -24.36 4.82 -7.16
C ILE A 348 -24.10 4.50 -5.69
N ILE A 349 -23.06 5.10 -5.11
CA ILE A 349 -22.62 4.85 -3.74
C ILE A 349 -23.14 5.97 -2.82
N GLY A 350 -22.93 7.22 -3.20
CA GLY A 350 -23.19 8.41 -2.39
C GLY A 350 -21.91 8.97 -1.78
N LEU A 351 -21.66 10.26 -1.97
CA LEU A 351 -20.46 10.95 -1.47
C LEU A 351 -20.31 10.90 0.05
N LYS A 352 -21.41 10.71 0.78
CA LYS A 352 -21.38 10.53 2.25
C LYS A 352 -20.52 9.34 2.69
N TYR A 353 -20.36 8.33 1.84
CA TYR A 353 -19.54 7.15 2.12
C TYR A 353 -18.08 7.33 1.68
N LEU A 354 -17.73 8.38 0.93
CA LEU A 354 -16.32 8.63 0.60
C LEU A 354 -15.59 9.11 1.87
N LYS A 355 -14.62 8.32 2.34
CA LYS A 355 -13.90 8.59 3.59
C LYS A 355 -12.40 8.78 3.41
N ALA A 356 -11.84 8.32 2.29
CA ALA A 356 -10.42 8.38 2.02
C ALA A 356 -10.12 8.28 0.53
N LEU A 357 -8.90 8.64 0.17
CA LEU A 357 -8.36 8.44 -1.16
C LEU A 357 -6.99 7.78 -1.09
N HIS A 358 -6.76 6.83 -1.97
CA HIS A 358 -5.41 6.44 -2.36
C HIS A 358 -5.05 7.20 -3.64
N VAL A 359 -3.98 7.98 -3.59
CA VAL A 359 -3.61 8.93 -4.63
C VAL A 359 -2.40 8.38 -5.39
N ASN A 360 -2.71 7.58 -6.40
CA ASN A 360 -1.76 6.80 -7.17
C ASN A 360 -1.90 7.10 -8.66
N ASP A 361 -0.79 7.41 -9.34
CA ASP A 361 -0.76 7.41 -10.82
C ASP A 361 -0.71 5.96 -11.32
N SER A 362 -0.93 5.72 -12.61
CA SER A 362 -0.95 4.38 -13.20
C SER A 362 0.19 4.19 -14.19
N LYS A 363 1.01 3.16 -13.99
CA LYS A 363 1.99 2.72 -15.00
C LYS A 363 1.31 2.06 -16.19
N ALA A 364 0.07 1.60 -16.02
CA ALA A 364 -0.66 0.88 -17.03
C ALA A 364 -1.65 1.79 -17.76
N PRO A 365 -1.98 1.53 -19.04
CA PRO A 365 -2.96 2.32 -19.78
C PRO A 365 -4.36 2.27 -19.14
N PHE A 366 -5.20 3.23 -19.52
CA PHE A 366 -6.63 3.26 -19.20
C PHE A 366 -7.31 1.93 -19.57
N LYS A 367 -8.22 1.45 -18.71
CA LYS A 367 -8.93 0.16 -18.90
C LYS A 367 -7.97 -1.03 -19.10
N SER A 368 -6.79 -1.00 -18.48
CA SER A 368 -5.84 -2.12 -18.52
C SER A 368 -6.20 -3.25 -17.56
N TYR A 369 -7.05 -2.98 -16.57
CA TYR A 369 -7.35 -3.88 -15.46
C TYR A 369 -6.09 -4.35 -14.71
N ARG A 370 -5.11 -3.44 -14.59
CA ARG A 370 -3.82 -3.68 -13.91
C ARG A 370 -3.64 -2.67 -12.79
N ASP A 371 -3.54 -3.20 -11.58
CA ASP A 371 -3.02 -2.50 -10.43
C ASP A 371 -1.49 -2.40 -10.54
N LEU A 372 -1.01 -1.26 -11.06
CA LEU A 372 0.42 -0.96 -11.20
C LEU A 372 0.64 0.55 -10.96
N HIS A 373 0.94 0.92 -9.73
CA HIS A 373 1.09 2.33 -9.34
C HIS A 373 2.34 2.98 -9.95
N ALA A 374 2.21 4.24 -10.35
CA ALA A 374 3.28 5.14 -10.74
C ALA A 374 3.34 6.35 -9.80
N ARG A 375 4.43 7.11 -9.89
CA ARG A 375 4.58 8.38 -9.19
C ARG A 375 3.66 9.44 -9.79
N ILE A 376 3.27 10.43 -8.99
CA ILE A 376 2.38 11.53 -9.36
C ILE A 376 2.90 12.22 -10.62
N GLY A 377 2.07 12.24 -11.67
CA GLY A 377 2.37 12.87 -12.95
C GLY A 377 3.25 12.05 -13.91
N THR A 378 3.78 10.90 -13.48
CA THR A 378 4.68 10.06 -14.29
C THR A 378 3.95 8.93 -15.03
N GLY A 379 2.69 8.66 -14.70
CA GLY A 379 1.93 7.57 -15.31
C GLY A 379 0.99 8.03 -16.42
N TYR A 380 0.04 7.17 -16.75
CA TYR A 380 -0.99 7.39 -17.76
C TYR A 380 -2.14 8.27 -17.28
N LEU A 381 -2.29 8.51 -15.96
CA LEU A 381 -3.22 9.52 -15.45
C LEU A 381 -2.62 10.92 -15.68
N GLY A 382 -1.33 11.09 -15.40
CA GLY A 382 -0.64 12.36 -15.61
C GLY A 382 -1.03 13.43 -14.59
N LEU A 383 -0.39 14.60 -14.68
CA LEU A 383 -0.46 15.63 -13.64
C LEU A 383 -1.85 16.28 -13.50
N ARG A 384 -2.54 16.49 -14.63
CA ARG A 384 -3.89 17.11 -14.66
C ARG A 384 -4.93 16.31 -13.87
N ALA A 385 -4.83 14.98 -13.79
CA ALA A 385 -5.74 14.19 -12.96
C ALA A 385 -5.64 14.56 -11.48
N PHE A 386 -4.42 14.77 -10.99
CA PHE A 386 -4.17 15.17 -9.60
C PHE A 386 -4.53 16.63 -9.35
N TYR A 387 -4.36 17.50 -10.35
CA TYR A 387 -4.87 18.86 -10.30
C TYR A 387 -6.39 18.89 -10.06
N ASN A 388 -7.16 18.09 -10.82
CA ASN A 388 -8.61 17.98 -10.66
C ASN A 388 -8.97 17.51 -9.24
N LEU A 389 -8.24 16.51 -8.73
CA LEU A 389 -8.47 15.93 -7.41
C LEU A 389 -8.21 16.93 -6.26
N VAL A 390 -7.09 17.64 -6.27
CA VAL A 390 -6.73 18.52 -5.14
C VAL A 390 -7.53 19.82 -5.11
N ASN A 391 -8.08 20.24 -6.25
CA ASN A 391 -8.91 21.43 -6.36
C ASN A 391 -10.42 21.15 -6.16
N ASP A 392 -10.81 19.90 -5.95
CA ASP A 392 -12.19 19.54 -5.57
C ASP A 392 -12.40 19.71 -4.07
N GLU A 393 -13.12 20.77 -3.69
CA GLU A 393 -13.40 21.10 -2.28
C GLU A 393 -14.15 19.99 -1.53
N ARG A 394 -14.89 19.12 -2.24
CA ARG A 394 -15.59 17.98 -1.63
C ARG A 394 -14.63 16.97 -0.99
N LEU A 395 -13.37 16.97 -1.42
CA LEU A 395 -12.33 16.04 -0.98
C LEU A 395 -11.43 16.62 0.13
N HIS A 396 -11.58 17.90 0.45
CA HIS A 396 -10.76 18.55 1.46
C HIS A 396 -11.02 17.95 2.85
N GLY A 397 -9.96 17.77 3.64
CA GLY A 397 -10.03 17.12 4.95
C GLY A 397 -10.10 15.60 4.93
N LEU A 398 -10.33 14.95 3.78
CA LEU A 398 -10.23 13.49 3.68
C LEU A 398 -8.74 13.07 3.65
N PRO A 399 -8.37 11.96 4.31
CA PRO A 399 -7.02 11.40 4.18
C PRO A 399 -6.75 10.97 2.73
N MET A 400 -5.70 11.55 2.16
CA MET A 400 -5.13 11.25 0.85
C MET A 400 -3.78 10.55 1.06
N VAL A 401 -3.70 9.28 0.70
CA VAL A 401 -2.54 8.42 0.97
C VAL A 401 -1.87 8.03 -0.34
N LEU A 402 -0.59 8.35 -0.48
CA LEU A 402 0.28 7.87 -1.54
C LEU A 402 0.69 6.42 -1.26
N GLU A 403 0.54 5.57 -2.27
CA GLU A 403 1.13 4.21 -2.34
C GLU A 403 2.04 4.09 -3.57
N THR A 404 2.59 5.24 -3.97
CA THR A 404 3.46 5.40 -5.13
C THR A 404 4.81 4.73 -4.89
N PRO A 405 5.47 4.21 -5.94
CA PRO A 405 6.75 3.51 -5.82
C PRO A 405 7.90 4.47 -5.49
N ILE A 406 8.63 4.17 -4.42
CA ILE A 406 9.80 4.95 -3.96
C ILE A 406 11.16 4.28 -4.18
N ASP A 407 11.17 3.09 -4.78
CA ASP A 407 12.42 2.42 -5.12
C ASP A 407 13.23 3.24 -6.14
N VAL A 408 14.51 3.43 -5.85
CA VAL A 408 15.53 3.96 -6.78
C VAL A 408 16.69 2.97 -6.89
N GLU A 409 17.44 3.03 -7.99
CA GLU A 409 18.67 2.25 -8.11
C GLU A 409 19.77 2.87 -7.25
N GLY A 410 20.26 2.09 -6.27
CA GLY A 410 21.39 2.45 -5.45
C GLY A 410 22.73 2.29 -6.18
N PRO A 411 23.84 2.74 -5.57
CA PRO A 411 25.17 2.66 -6.17
C PRO A 411 25.61 1.25 -6.56
N ASP A 412 25.07 0.23 -5.90
CA ASP A 412 25.35 -1.20 -6.16
C ASP A 412 24.35 -1.85 -7.14
N GLY A 413 23.49 -1.05 -7.78
CA GLY A 413 22.44 -1.48 -8.69
C GLY A 413 21.25 -2.17 -8.01
N LYS A 414 21.20 -2.20 -6.68
CA LYS A 414 20.03 -2.71 -5.95
C LYS A 414 19.00 -1.62 -5.74
N LYS A 415 17.74 -2.03 -5.65
CA LYS A 415 16.67 -1.10 -5.30
C LYS A 415 16.76 -0.73 -3.82
N VAL A 416 16.73 0.58 -3.55
CA VAL A 416 16.65 1.16 -2.21
C VAL A 416 15.49 2.14 -2.17
N GLU A 417 14.81 2.22 -1.03
CA GLU A 417 13.70 3.16 -0.84
C GLU A 417 14.24 4.59 -0.63
N ASP A 418 13.79 5.53 -1.47
CA ASP A 418 14.04 6.96 -1.29
C ASP A 418 12.78 7.68 -0.81
N LYS A 419 12.68 7.90 0.50
CA LYS A 419 11.55 8.57 1.14
C LYS A 419 11.37 10.03 0.71
N SER A 420 12.40 10.66 0.14
CA SER A 420 12.30 12.03 -0.37
C SER A 420 11.38 12.14 -1.59
N ILE A 421 11.09 11.02 -2.27
CA ILE A 421 10.09 10.97 -3.34
C ILE A 421 8.71 11.31 -2.79
N TRP A 422 8.26 10.65 -1.72
CA TRP A 422 6.96 10.97 -1.12
C TRP A 422 6.91 12.40 -0.59
N ALA A 423 7.98 12.89 0.05
CA ALA A 423 8.04 14.27 0.52
C ALA A 423 7.84 15.27 -0.65
N ARG A 424 8.50 15.03 -1.80
CA ARG A 424 8.32 15.84 -3.01
C ARG A 424 6.92 15.69 -3.61
N GLU A 425 6.34 14.48 -3.66
CA GLU A 425 5.00 14.26 -4.20
C GLU A 425 3.92 14.93 -3.34
N ILE A 426 4.02 14.83 -2.02
CA ILE A 426 3.17 15.59 -1.09
C ILE A 426 3.26 17.07 -1.39
N LYS A 427 4.49 17.60 -1.53
CA LYS A 427 4.68 19.03 -1.83
C LYS A 427 4.15 19.42 -3.20
N THR A 428 4.28 18.55 -4.21
CA THR A 428 3.70 18.75 -5.54
C THR A 428 2.18 18.85 -5.45
N LEU A 429 1.51 17.94 -4.74
CA LEU A 429 0.05 17.97 -4.58
C LEU A 429 -0.44 19.26 -3.91
N GLU A 430 0.30 19.78 -2.93
CA GLU A 430 -0.01 21.10 -2.34
C GLU A 430 0.15 22.25 -3.34
N LYS A 431 1.23 22.24 -4.14
CA LYS A 431 1.50 23.28 -5.15
C LYS A 431 0.45 23.33 -6.26
N LEU A 432 -0.18 22.19 -6.57
CA LEU A 432 -1.23 22.12 -7.59
C LEU A 432 -2.51 22.85 -7.19
N VAL A 433 -2.72 23.13 -5.89
CA VAL A 433 -3.92 23.84 -5.44
C VAL A 433 -3.90 25.28 -5.91
N GLY A 434 -4.91 25.67 -6.68
CA GLY A 434 -5.05 27.01 -7.24
C GLY A 434 -4.04 27.37 -8.34
N MET A 435 -3.23 26.42 -8.80
CA MET A 435 -2.28 26.65 -9.89
C MET A 435 -3.03 26.92 -11.21
N ASP A 436 -2.50 27.81 -12.05
CA ASP A 436 -3.02 27.99 -13.41
C ASP A 436 -2.46 26.90 -14.32
N VAL A 437 -3.35 26.04 -14.84
CA VAL A 437 -2.98 24.89 -15.71
C VAL A 437 -2.42 25.30 -17.06
N GLU A 438 -2.62 26.56 -17.47
CA GLU A 438 -2.09 27.09 -18.73
C GLU A 438 -0.79 27.89 -18.53
N SER A 439 -0.36 28.07 -17.27
CA SER A 439 0.92 28.71 -16.95
C SER A 439 2.11 27.90 -17.45
N GLU A 440 3.22 28.59 -17.74
CA GLU A 440 4.49 27.96 -18.11
C GLU A 440 4.98 27.00 -17.02
N GLU A 441 4.86 27.39 -15.75
CA GLU A 441 5.27 26.57 -14.60
C GLU A 441 4.53 25.22 -14.55
N PHE A 442 3.20 25.23 -14.71
CA PHE A 442 2.41 24.00 -14.72
C PHE A 442 2.80 23.11 -15.90
N ARG A 443 2.91 23.70 -17.10
CA ARG A 443 3.21 22.96 -18.34
C ARG A 443 4.60 22.34 -18.32
N ASP A 444 5.59 23.04 -17.77
CA ASP A 444 6.95 22.52 -17.62
C ASP A 444 7.00 21.38 -16.60
N LEU A 445 6.28 21.51 -15.47
CA LEU A 445 6.18 20.45 -14.48
C LEU A 445 5.47 19.21 -15.04
N GLU A 446 4.35 19.40 -15.73
CA GLU A 446 3.60 18.34 -16.40
C GLU A 446 4.48 17.59 -17.41
N LYS A 447 5.15 18.34 -18.30
CA LYS A 447 6.04 17.77 -19.31
C LYS A 447 7.18 16.98 -18.67
N LYS A 448 7.87 17.57 -17.68
CA LYS A 448 9.00 16.93 -16.99
C LYS A 448 8.59 15.60 -16.35
N LEU A 449 7.53 15.60 -15.52
CA LEU A 449 7.07 14.40 -14.83
C LEU A 449 6.59 13.34 -15.83
N PHE A 450 5.89 13.76 -16.88
CA PHE A 450 5.46 12.83 -17.91
C PHE A 450 6.67 12.24 -18.65
N GLU A 451 7.69 13.01 -18.98
CA GLU A 451 8.92 12.49 -19.60
C GLU A 451 9.66 11.50 -18.70
N GLU A 452 9.80 11.78 -17.39
CA GLU A 452 10.43 10.88 -16.40
C GLU A 452 9.80 9.49 -16.38
N GLY A 453 8.49 9.39 -16.56
CA GLY A 453 7.77 8.11 -16.54
C GLY A 453 7.75 7.32 -17.86
N THR A 454 8.31 7.87 -18.94
CA THR A 454 8.18 7.31 -20.31
C THR A 454 8.63 5.85 -20.39
N GLY A 455 9.80 5.53 -19.84
CA GLY A 455 10.34 4.17 -19.91
C GLY A 455 9.45 3.12 -19.23
N GLU A 456 8.85 3.46 -18.08
CA GLU A 456 7.94 2.56 -17.38
C GLU A 456 6.59 2.43 -18.11
N ARG A 457 6.04 3.54 -18.61
CA ARG A 457 4.79 3.52 -19.39
C ARG A 457 4.94 2.68 -20.66
N GLU A 458 6.01 2.86 -21.43
CA GLU A 458 6.28 2.06 -22.63
C GLU A 458 6.44 0.58 -22.28
N ARG A 459 7.25 0.27 -21.27
CA ARG A 459 7.50 -1.11 -20.83
C ARG A 459 6.21 -1.82 -20.42
N VAL A 460 5.37 -1.16 -19.62
CA VAL A 460 4.10 -1.73 -19.14
C VAL A 460 3.04 -1.74 -20.24
N GLY A 461 2.95 -0.68 -21.04
CA GLY A 461 2.07 -0.60 -22.22
C GLY A 461 2.31 -1.74 -23.20
N GLU A 462 3.58 -2.02 -23.56
CA GLU A 462 3.93 -3.18 -24.39
C GLU A 462 3.48 -4.52 -23.75
N GLN A 463 3.53 -4.64 -22.42
CA GLN A 463 3.10 -5.87 -21.72
C GLN A 463 1.58 -6.04 -21.77
N VAL A 464 0.83 -4.95 -21.59
CA VAL A 464 -0.63 -4.94 -21.68
C VAL A 464 -1.07 -5.30 -23.10
N GLU A 465 -0.49 -4.68 -24.13
CA GLU A 465 -0.83 -4.96 -25.52
C GLU A 465 -0.48 -6.40 -25.93
N ARG A 466 0.67 -6.93 -25.50
CA ARG A 466 1.01 -8.35 -25.72
C ARG A 466 0.00 -9.30 -25.08
N LYS A 467 -0.50 -8.97 -23.88
CA LYS A 467 -1.53 -9.79 -23.22
C LYS A 467 -2.85 -9.71 -23.98
N LYS A 468 -3.32 -8.52 -24.35
CA LYS A 468 -4.55 -8.35 -25.14
C LYS A 468 -4.53 -9.17 -26.43
N LYS A 469 -3.43 -9.10 -27.20
CA LYS A 469 -3.26 -9.90 -28.43
C LYS A 469 -3.31 -11.40 -28.16
N LYS A 470 -2.69 -11.85 -27.07
CA LYS A 470 -2.71 -13.26 -26.68
C LYS A 470 -4.12 -13.71 -26.30
N ASP A 471 -4.85 -12.90 -25.54
CA ASP A 471 -6.21 -13.20 -25.09
C ASP A 471 -7.20 -13.17 -26.28
N ALA A 472 -6.91 -12.39 -27.32
CA ALA A 472 -7.63 -12.37 -28.60
C ALA A 472 -7.22 -13.51 -29.58
N GLY A 473 -6.29 -14.40 -29.19
CA GLY A 473 -5.87 -15.53 -30.02
C GLY A 473 -4.88 -15.20 -31.15
N GLU A 474 -4.31 -14.00 -31.18
CA GLU A 474 -3.34 -13.59 -32.19
C GLU A 474 -1.94 -14.20 -31.94
N LYS A 475 -1.21 -14.53 -33.01
CA LYS A 475 0.19 -14.98 -32.92
C LYS A 475 1.10 -13.83 -32.48
N VAL A 476 1.43 -13.76 -31.19
CA VAL A 476 2.39 -12.78 -30.66
C VAL A 476 3.81 -13.16 -31.09
N PRO A 477 4.54 -12.31 -31.84
CA PRO A 477 5.94 -12.60 -32.17
C PRO A 477 6.79 -12.62 -30.90
N ARG A 478 7.52 -13.72 -30.68
CA ARG A 478 8.52 -13.81 -29.60
C ARG A 478 9.63 -12.79 -29.89
N LYS A 479 9.83 -11.78 -29.02
CA LYS A 479 11.05 -10.95 -29.04
C LYS A 479 12.27 -11.90 -29.04
N LYS A 480 13.06 -11.90 -30.11
CA LYS A 480 14.40 -12.51 -30.12
C LYS A 480 15.17 -11.86 -28.98
N LYS A 481 15.62 -12.64 -27.99
CA LYS A 481 16.60 -12.13 -27.02
C LYS A 481 17.79 -11.63 -27.84
N ALA A 482 18.06 -10.32 -27.82
CA ALA A 482 19.31 -9.79 -28.32
C ALA A 482 20.42 -10.54 -27.55
N LYS A 483 21.24 -11.31 -28.29
CA LYS A 483 22.49 -11.82 -27.76
C LYS A 483 23.26 -10.57 -27.32
N LYS A 484 23.57 -10.47 -26.03
CA LYS A 484 24.61 -9.59 -25.52
C LYS A 484 25.86 -9.90 -26.35
N GLN A 485 26.22 -9.02 -27.28
CA GLN A 485 27.53 -9.07 -27.90
C GLN A 485 28.52 -8.84 -26.77
N LYS A 486 29.26 -9.91 -26.45
CA LYS A 486 30.47 -9.86 -25.67
C LYS A 486 31.43 -9.05 -26.55
N VAL A 487 31.69 -7.80 -26.17
CA VAL A 487 32.86 -7.09 -26.67
C VAL A 487 34.03 -7.80 -26.00
N GLU A 488 34.69 -8.68 -26.75
CA GLU A 488 36.01 -9.17 -26.38
C GLU A 488 36.97 -8.03 -26.68
N SER A 489 37.58 -7.51 -25.62
CA SER A 489 38.75 -6.64 -25.69
C SER A 489 39.89 -7.47 -26.28
N GLU A 490 40.24 -7.20 -27.53
CA GLU A 490 41.54 -7.55 -28.09
C GLU A 490 42.57 -6.63 -27.43
N ASP A 491 43.27 -7.14 -26.44
CA ASP A 491 44.50 -6.53 -25.96
C ASP A 491 45.41 -7.67 -25.48
N GLU A 492 46.11 -8.28 -26.42
CA GLU A 492 47.35 -8.99 -26.16
C GLU A 492 48.13 -9.23 -27.46
N ARG A 493 49.34 -8.64 -27.47
CA ARG A 493 50.56 -9.01 -28.23
C ARG A 493 50.88 -8.21 -29.49
N GLU A 494 51.62 -7.13 -29.28
CA GLU A 494 52.88 -6.94 -30.01
C GLU A 494 54.03 -6.96 -28.98
N GLN A 495 54.86 -8.00 -29.07
CA GLN A 495 56.20 -8.07 -28.48
C GLN A 495 57.19 -8.08 -29.65
N GLY A 496 58.25 -7.29 -29.51
CA GLY A 496 59.41 -7.16 -30.40
C GLY A 496 59.55 -5.70 -30.83
N GLU A 497 60.65 -5.00 -30.67
CA GLU A 497 62.05 -5.30 -30.31
C GLU A 497 62.67 -3.96 -29.81
N ASP A 498 63.96 -3.98 -29.46
CA ASP A 498 64.84 -2.88 -28.99
C ASP A 498 64.86 -2.71 -27.45
N GLY A 499 65.96 -2.93 -26.71
CA GLY A 499 67.37 -3.10 -27.05
C GLY A 499 68.22 -2.16 -26.17
N GLU A 500 69.21 -2.74 -25.46
CA GLU A 500 70.43 -2.10 -24.91
C GLU A 500 70.27 -1.16 -23.69
N GLU A 501 70.82 -1.52 -22.51
CA GLU A 501 72.20 -1.39 -21.99
C GLU A 501 72.28 -0.25 -20.95
N GLU A 502 72.99 -0.55 -19.86
CA GLU A 502 73.38 0.25 -18.67
C GLU A 502 72.35 0.54 -17.55
#